data_AF-A0A7C1VVC1-F1
#
_entry.id   AF-A0A7C1VVC1-F1
#
_cell.length_a   1.000
_cell.length_b   1.000
_cell.length_c   1.000
_cell.angle_alpha   90.00
_cell.angle_beta   90.00
_cell.angle_gamma   90.00
#
_symmetry.space_group_name_H-M   'P 1'
#
loop_
_entity.id
_entity.type
_entity.pdbx_description
1 polymer ?
#
loop_
_entity_poly.entity_id
_entity_poly.type
_entity_poly.pdbx_seq_one_letter_code
_entity_poly.pdbx_strand_id
1 'polypeptide(L)'
;MIILYILLFLLTPENIYLSLQTALHIFIQIIPVIAAVVVLMGISNYILKPKVVIKHLGEDSGVKGWILAISFGILSHGSIYVWYPLLKELRERGMKTGLLAAFLYNRAVKIPLLPLMIFYFSIPFVAVLTVYTILASVVEGKILELIDDVPAVRRE
;
A
#
# COMPACT_ATOMS: atom_id res chain seq x y z
N MET A 1 22.59 -15.35 -23.56
CA MET A 1 22.88 -14.96 -22.16
C MET A 1 24.15 -15.63 -21.65
N ILE A 2 24.21 -16.96 -21.53
CA ILE A 2 25.40 -17.66 -21.00
C ILE A 2 26.67 -17.44 -21.84
N ILE A 3 26.57 -17.51 -23.17
CA ILE A 3 27.70 -17.26 -24.10
C ILE A 3 28.24 -15.83 -23.97
N LEU A 4 27.36 -14.85 -23.73
CA LEU A 4 27.72 -13.44 -23.57
C LEU A 4 28.54 -13.23 -22.28
N TYR A 5 28.13 -13.88 -21.18
CA TYR A 5 28.87 -13.85 -19.91
C TYR A 5 30.24 -14.52 -20.01
N ILE A 6 30.35 -15.63 -20.75
CA ILE A 6 31.62 -16.30 -21.02
C ILE A 6 32.55 -15.41 -21.86
N LEU A 7 32.02 -14.73 -22.88
CA LEU A 7 32.78 -13.80 -23.73
C LEU A 7 33.27 -12.57 -22.93
N LEU A 8 32.41 -11.99 -22.09
CA LEU A 8 32.76 -10.89 -21.19
C LEU A 8 33.82 -11.29 -20.16
N PHE A 9 33.82 -12.55 -19.70
CA PHE A 9 34.82 -13.05 -18.74
C PHE A 9 36.20 -13.14 -19.35
N LEU A 10 36.28 -13.50 -20.63
CA LEU A 10 37.54 -13.56 -21.37
C LEU A 10 38.07 -12.17 -21.75
N LEU A 11 37.18 -11.20 -22.01
CA LEU A 11 37.54 -9.86 -22.48
C LEU A 11 37.85 -8.88 -21.34
N THR A 12 37.12 -8.95 -20.21
CA THR A 12 37.28 -8.02 -19.08
C THR A 12 37.02 -8.71 -17.72
N PRO A 13 37.91 -9.60 -17.27
CA PRO A 13 37.71 -10.40 -16.04
C PRO A 13 37.62 -9.54 -14.78
N GLU A 14 38.36 -8.43 -14.73
CA GLU A 14 38.35 -7.46 -13.61
C GLU A 14 36.99 -6.79 -13.41
N ASN A 15 36.32 -6.39 -14.50
CA ASN A 15 35.00 -5.77 -14.47
C ASN A 15 33.91 -6.76 -14.03
N ILE A 16 34.05 -8.05 -14.34
CA ILE A 16 33.14 -9.08 -13.86
C ILE A 16 33.28 -9.28 -12.36
N TYR A 17 34.52 -9.37 -11.86
CA TYR A 17 34.74 -9.57 -10.43
C TYR A 17 34.19 -8.39 -9.61
N LEU A 18 34.44 -7.16 -10.06
CA LEU A 18 33.89 -5.96 -9.43
C LEU A 18 32.35 -5.93 -9.47
N SER A 19 31.76 -6.31 -10.60
CA SER A 19 30.30 -6.37 -10.75
C SER A 19 29.68 -7.44 -9.85
N LEU A 20 30.32 -8.59 -9.71
CA LEU A 20 29.87 -9.68 -8.83
C LEU A 20 29.96 -9.27 -7.35
N GLN A 21 31.07 -8.64 -6.95
CA GLN A 21 31.21 -8.09 -5.60
C GLN A 21 30.15 -7.04 -5.31
N THR A 22 29.88 -6.14 -6.26
CA THR A 22 28.84 -5.12 -6.11
C THR A 22 27.45 -5.75 -5.98
N ALA A 23 27.14 -6.75 -6.82
CA ALA A 23 25.87 -7.47 -6.75
C ALA A 23 25.69 -8.21 -5.41
N LEU A 24 26.73 -8.88 -4.92
CA LEU A 24 26.73 -9.54 -3.61
C LEU A 24 26.58 -8.53 -2.47
N HIS A 25 27.26 -7.38 -2.55
CA HIS A 25 27.17 -6.34 -1.55
C HIS A 25 25.73 -5.79 -1.46
N ILE A 26 25.11 -5.48 -2.59
CA ILE A 26 23.71 -5.04 -2.66
C ILE A 26 22.77 -6.13 -2.13
N PHE A 27 23.00 -7.39 -2.50
CA PHE A 27 22.19 -8.52 -2.03
C PHE A 27 22.21 -8.62 -0.50
N ILE A 28 23.39 -8.56 0.11
CA ILE A 28 23.56 -8.61 1.57
C ILE A 28 22.90 -7.40 2.23
N GLN A 29 22.99 -6.21 1.64
CA GLN A 29 22.33 -5.00 2.16
C GLN A 29 20.80 -5.11 2.15
N ILE A 30 20.20 -5.82 1.17
CA ILE A 30 18.75 -5.96 1.04
C ILE A 30 18.17 -7.01 2.01
N ILE A 31 18.92 -8.04 2.39
CA ILE A 31 18.47 -9.10 3.34
C ILE A 31 17.80 -8.54 4.60
N PRO A 32 18.42 -7.62 5.39
CA PRO A 32 17.79 -7.09 6.60
C PRO A 32 16.51 -6.32 6.30
N VAL A 33 16.44 -5.64 5.15
CA VAL A 33 15.23 -4.92 4.69
C VAL A 33 14.11 -5.90 4.39
N ILE A 34 14.39 -6.99 3.67
CA ILE A 34 13.41 -8.05 3.41
C ILE A 34 12.95 -8.71 4.72
N ALA A 35 13.87 -8.99 5.65
CA ALA A 35 13.51 -9.54 6.95
C ALA A 35 12.55 -8.61 7.71
N ALA A 36 12.82 -7.30 7.72
CA ALA A 36 11.92 -6.31 8.32
C ALA A 36 10.54 -6.30 7.64
N VAL A 37 10.49 -6.36 6.31
CA VAL A 37 9.23 -6.45 5.55
C VAL A 37 8.42 -7.69 5.97
N VAL A 38 9.06 -8.86 6.05
CA VAL A 38 8.40 -10.12 6.44
C VAL A 38 7.84 -10.05 7.87
N VAL A 39 8.60 -9.49 8.82
CA VAL A 39 8.15 -9.30 10.20
C VAL A 39 6.95 -8.36 10.26
N LEU A 40 7.01 -7.22 9.57
CA LEU A 40 5.90 -6.27 9.50
C LEU A 40 4.67 -6.88 8.83
N MET A 41 4.84 -7.70 7.79
CA MET A 41 3.73 -8.43 7.17
C MET A 41 3.07 -9.39 8.18
N GLY A 42 3.86 -10.12 8.97
CA GLY A 42 3.36 -11.01 10.01
C GLY A 42 2.53 -10.28 11.08
N ILE A 43 3.07 -9.17 11.60
CA ILE A 43 2.40 -8.33 12.59
C ILE A 43 1.09 -7.77 12.01
N SER A 44 1.15 -7.24 10.81
CA SER A 44 0.00 -6.58 10.20
C SER A 44 -1.12 -7.58 9.89
N ASN A 45 -0.78 -8.80 9.44
CA ASN A 45 -1.74 -9.91 9.27
C ASN A 45 -2.44 -10.30 10.57
N TYR A 46 -1.79 -10.15 11.72
CA TYR A 46 -2.41 -10.43 13.02
C TYR A 46 -3.36 -9.30 13.45
N ILE A 47 -2.96 -8.04 13.27
CA ILE A 47 -3.69 -6.85 13.74
C ILE A 47 -4.93 -6.58 12.88
N LEU A 48 -4.81 -6.64 11.55
CA LEU A 48 -5.87 -6.22 10.64
C LEU A 48 -6.70 -7.40 10.12
N LYS A 49 -7.77 -7.72 10.85
CA LYS A 49 -8.81 -8.65 10.37
C LYS A 49 -10.00 -7.87 9.81
N PRO A 50 -10.64 -8.32 8.70
CA PRO A 50 -11.82 -7.66 8.13
C PRO A 50 -12.92 -7.36 9.18
N LYS A 51 -13.12 -8.26 10.14
CA LYS A 51 -14.07 -8.11 11.25
C LYS A 51 -13.84 -6.85 12.10
N VAL A 52 -12.58 -6.43 12.30
CA VAL A 52 -12.24 -5.22 13.08
C VAL A 52 -12.66 -3.98 12.31
N VAL A 53 -12.48 -3.98 11.00
CA VAL A 53 -12.82 -2.87 10.11
C VAL A 53 -14.34 -2.67 10.07
N ILE A 54 -15.13 -3.75 9.92
CA ILE A 54 -16.61 -3.71 9.96
C ILE A 54 -17.14 -3.11 11.28
N LYS A 55 -16.49 -3.42 12.40
CA LYS A 55 -16.95 -2.95 13.72
C LYS A 55 -16.79 -1.43 13.89
N HIS A 56 -15.83 -0.82 13.21
CA HIS A 56 -15.45 0.59 13.42
C HIS A 56 -15.83 1.52 12.26
N LEU A 57 -16.08 0.98 11.07
CA LEU A 57 -16.56 1.73 9.91
C LEU A 57 -18.00 1.30 9.63
N GLY A 58 -18.94 2.23 9.75
CA GLY A 58 -20.38 2.00 9.59
C GLY A 58 -21.14 3.30 9.33
N GLU A 59 -22.45 3.32 9.60
CA GLU A 59 -23.37 4.42 9.28
C GLU A 59 -22.99 5.76 9.95
N ASP A 60 -22.46 5.74 11.18
CA ASP A 60 -22.12 6.93 11.99
C ASP A 60 -20.78 7.63 11.64
N SER A 61 -20.37 7.52 10.39
CA SER A 61 -19.04 7.92 9.93
C SER A 61 -18.99 9.40 9.54
N GLY A 62 -19.04 10.29 10.53
CA GLY A 62 -18.66 11.71 10.37
C GLY A 62 -17.14 11.87 10.14
N VAL A 63 -16.54 12.93 10.69
CA VAL A 63 -15.07 13.16 10.59
C VAL A 63 -14.25 11.98 11.15
N LYS A 64 -14.75 11.29 12.18
CA LYS A 64 -14.11 10.07 12.72
C LYS A 64 -14.02 8.95 11.68
N GLY A 65 -15.01 8.83 10.79
CA GLY A 65 -15.03 7.86 9.71
C GLY A 65 -13.89 8.04 8.72
N TRP A 66 -13.57 9.29 8.36
CA TRP A 66 -12.46 9.60 7.46
C TRP A 66 -11.11 9.19 8.05
N ILE A 67 -10.86 9.54 9.31
CA ILE A 67 -9.61 9.17 9.99
C ILE A 67 -9.46 7.65 10.06
N LEU A 68 -10.55 6.93 10.38
CA LEU A 68 -10.54 5.47 10.43
C LEU A 68 -10.38 4.85 9.04
N ALA A 69 -11.06 5.35 8.01
CA ALA A 69 -10.97 4.83 6.65
C ALA A 69 -9.55 4.98 6.09
N ILE A 70 -8.93 6.15 6.28
CA ILE A 70 -7.54 6.41 5.90
C ILE A 70 -6.61 5.46 6.66
N SER A 71 -6.73 5.40 7.99
CA SER A 71 -5.85 4.58 8.84
C SER A 71 -5.94 3.08 8.50
N PHE A 72 -7.17 2.56 8.38
CA PHE A 72 -7.37 1.17 7.99
C PHE A 72 -6.98 0.92 6.53
N GLY A 73 -7.11 1.90 5.64
CA GLY A 73 -6.61 1.84 4.27
C GLY A 73 -5.10 1.62 4.23
N ILE A 74 -4.32 2.48 4.90
CA ILE A 74 -2.86 2.39 5.03
C ILE A 74 -2.44 1.06 5.68
N LEU A 75 -3.15 0.65 6.73
CA LEU A 75 -2.87 -0.60 7.41
C LEU A 75 -3.26 -1.83 6.56
N SER A 76 -4.17 -1.67 5.59
CA SER A 76 -4.69 -2.81 4.83
C SER A 76 -3.64 -3.37 3.87
N HIS A 77 -3.36 -4.66 4.00
CA HIS A 77 -2.46 -5.41 3.13
C HIS A 77 -3.12 -6.69 2.62
N GLY A 78 -2.36 -7.49 1.89
CA GLY A 78 -2.82 -8.71 1.25
C GLY A 78 -3.50 -8.47 -0.10
N SER A 79 -4.24 -9.48 -0.56
CA SER A 79 -4.93 -9.44 -1.84
C SER A 79 -6.14 -8.52 -1.81
N ILE A 80 -6.30 -7.69 -2.84
CA ILE A 80 -7.45 -6.79 -2.98
C ILE A 80 -8.80 -7.56 -3.01
N TYR A 81 -8.81 -8.82 -3.46
CA TYR A 81 -10.00 -9.66 -3.53
C TYR A 81 -10.66 -9.93 -2.17
N VAL A 82 -9.91 -9.85 -1.07
CA VAL A 82 -10.48 -10.00 0.29
C VAL A 82 -11.20 -8.72 0.72
N TRP A 83 -10.76 -7.57 0.20
CA TRP A 83 -11.25 -6.26 0.62
C TRP A 83 -12.47 -5.82 -0.18
N TYR A 84 -12.62 -6.24 -1.44
CA TYR A 84 -13.82 -5.91 -2.22
C TYR A 84 -15.13 -6.41 -1.58
N PRO A 85 -15.26 -7.69 -1.16
CA PRO A 85 -16.46 -8.15 -0.46
C PRO A 85 -16.71 -7.41 0.85
N LEU A 86 -15.64 -7.11 1.60
CA LEU A 86 -15.71 -6.36 2.84
C LEU A 86 -16.26 -4.95 2.62
N LEU A 87 -15.72 -4.24 1.62
CA LEU A 87 -16.11 -2.88 1.29
C LEU A 87 -17.54 -2.84 0.72
N LYS A 88 -17.97 -3.88 0.00
CA LYS A 88 -19.36 -4.05 -0.41
C LYS A 88 -20.28 -4.17 0.81
N GLU A 89 -19.97 -5.04 1.77
CA GLU A 89 -20.74 -5.19 3.00
C GLU A 89 -20.80 -3.88 3.79
N LEU A 90 -19.68 -3.15 3.88
CA LEU A 90 -19.63 -1.84 4.52
C LEU A 90 -20.52 -0.81 3.82
N ARG A 91 -20.56 -0.80 2.49
CA ARG A 91 -21.47 0.05 1.71
C ARG A 91 -22.93 -0.29 1.99
N GLU A 92 -23.27 -1.57 2.02
CA GLU A 92 -24.62 -2.05 2.35
C GLU A 92 -25.06 -1.66 3.77
N ARG A 93 -24.11 -1.49 4.70
CA ARG A 93 -24.32 -0.97 6.06
C ARG A 93 -24.34 0.56 6.15
N GLY A 94 -24.43 1.27 5.02
CA GLY A 94 -24.56 2.73 4.98
C GLY A 94 -23.24 3.51 5.01
N MET A 95 -22.08 2.86 4.80
CA MET A 95 -20.80 3.57 4.68
C MET A 95 -20.80 4.43 3.41
N LYS A 96 -20.43 5.71 3.57
CA LYS A 96 -20.36 6.66 2.45
C LYS A 96 -19.33 6.24 1.40
N THR A 97 -19.66 6.45 0.13
CA THR A 97 -18.81 6.11 -1.02
C THR A 97 -17.46 6.83 -0.98
N GLY A 98 -17.41 8.05 -0.43
CA GLY A 98 -16.14 8.77 -0.24
C GLY A 98 -15.19 8.11 0.75
N LEU A 99 -15.73 7.51 1.81
CA LEU A 99 -14.93 6.75 2.78
C LEU A 99 -14.40 5.45 2.18
N LEU A 100 -15.19 4.79 1.33
CA LEU A 100 -14.76 3.59 0.60
C LEU A 100 -13.60 3.93 -0.34
N ALA A 101 -13.72 5.04 -1.07
CA ALA A 101 -12.66 5.55 -1.93
C ALA A 101 -11.39 5.89 -1.14
N ALA A 102 -11.55 6.61 -0.02
CA ALA A 102 -10.43 6.98 0.83
C ALA A 102 -9.70 5.76 1.40
N PHE A 103 -10.44 4.73 1.82
CA PHE A 103 -9.87 3.45 2.26
C PHE A 103 -9.05 2.78 1.15
N LEU A 104 -9.63 2.67 -0.06
CA LEU A 104 -9.00 2.01 -1.19
C LEU A 104 -7.75 2.76 -1.69
N TYR A 105 -7.80 4.09 -1.74
CA TYR A 105 -6.69 4.90 -2.21
C TYR A 105 -5.50 4.83 -1.23
N ASN A 106 -5.76 4.94 0.07
CA ASN A 106 -4.70 4.90 1.08
C ASN A 106 -4.03 3.53 1.22
N ARG A 107 -4.64 2.45 0.71
CA ARG A 107 -4.00 1.13 0.57
C ARG A 107 -2.74 1.16 -0.29
N ALA A 108 -2.54 2.21 -1.11
CA ALA A 108 -1.30 2.41 -1.83
C ALA A 108 -0.09 2.53 -0.88
N VAL A 109 -0.29 3.06 0.34
CA VAL A 109 0.75 3.15 1.37
C VAL A 109 0.78 1.85 2.17
N LYS A 110 1.58 0.87 1.72
CA LYS A 110 1.70 -0.43 2.39
C LYS A 110 2.73 -0.35 3.52
N ILE A 111 2.28 -0.33 4.78
CA ILE A 111 3.18 -0.32 5.95
C ILE A 111 4.28 -1.39 5.88
N PRO A 112 4.00 -2.65 5.51
CA PRO A 112 5.04 -3.66 5.48
C PRO A 112 6.16 -3.36 4.49
N LEU A 113 5.90 -2.56 3.46
CA LEU A 113 6.89 -2.18 2.44
C LEU A 113 7.63 -0.87 2.78
N LEU A 114 7.26 -0.17 3.86
CA LEU A 114 7.93 1.08 4.23
C LEU A 114 9.44 0.94 4.43
N PRO A 115 9.99 -0.12 5.07
CA PRO A 115 11.45 -0.28 5.18
C PRO A 115 12.13 -0.35 3.82
N LEU A 116 11.49 -1.03 2.86
CA LEU A 116 11.98 -1.14 1.49
C LEU A 116 11.95 0.21 0.78
N MET A 117 10.84 0.94 0.93
CA MET A 117 10.71 2.27 0.32
C MET A 117 11.70 3.28 0.90
N ILE A 118 11.93 3.24 2.22
CA ILE A 118 12.92 4.10 2.88
C ILE A 118 14.33 3.75 2.40
N PHE A 119 14.66 2.46 2.26
CA PHE A 119 15.96 2.00 1.77
C PHE A 119 16.26 2.50 0.36
N TYR A 120 15.28 2.45 -0.56
CA TYR A 120 15.49 2.86 -1.95
C TYR A 120 15.28 4.35 -2.22
N PHE A 121 14.32 4.98 -1.56
CA PHE A 121 13.85 6.32 -1.92
C PHE A 121 14.07 7.37 -0.84
N SER A 122 14.60 7.00 0.33
CA SER A 122 14.79 7.84 1.51
C SER A 122 13.50 8.28 2.23
N ILE A 123 13.65 8.71 3.48
CA ILE A 123 12.53 9.12 4.34
C ILE A 123 11.74 10.32 3.78
N PRO A 124 12.38 11.40 3.27
CA PRO A 124 11.64 12.54 2.74
C PRO A 124 10.66 12.16 1.62
N PHE A 125 11.08 11.29 0.70
CA PHE A 125 10.20 10.82 -0.38
C PHE A 125 8.98 10.07 0.16
N VAL A 126 9.20 9.13 1.08
CA VAL A 126 8.13 8.32 1.67
C VAL A 126 7.14 9.20 2.45
N ALA A 127 7.64 10.21 3.17
CA ALA A 127 6.79 11.15 3.89
C ALA A 127 5.94 11.99 2.94
N VAL A 128 6.54 12.57 1.89
CA VAL A 128 5.81 13.34 0.88
C VAL A 128 4.76 12.49 0.18
N LEU A 129 5.12 11.28 -0.25
CA LEU A 129 4.19 10.35 -0.89
C LEU A 129 3.03 9.98 0.03
N THR A 130 3.30 9.72 1.30
CA THR A 130 2.26 9.36 2.28
C THR A 130 1.29 10.52 2.50
N VAL A 131 1.81 11.73 2.72
CA VAL A 131 0.98 12.94 2.88
C VAL A 131 0.17 13.22 1.62
N TYR A 132 0.80 13.11 0.45
CA TYR A 132 0.11 13.30 -0.82
C TYR A 132 -1.01 12.28 -1.02
N THR A 133 -0.77 11.01 -0.73
CA THR A 133 -1.78 9.95 -0.84
C THR A 133 -2.97 10.21 0.09
N ILE A 134 -2.70 10.63 1.33
CA ILE A 134 -3.76 10.97 2.30
C ILE A 134 -4.59 12.15 1.78
N LEU A 135 -3.96 13.25 1.34
CA LEU A 135 -4.67 14.43 0.86
C LEU A 135 -5.48 14.12 -0.41
N ALA A 136 -4.88 13.43 -1.38
CA ALA A 136 -5.53 13.02 -2.61
C ALA A 136 -6.74 12.12 -2.34
N SER A 137 -6.63 11.18 -1.39
CA SER A 137 -7.74 10.30 -1.01
C SER A 137 -8.95 11.06 -0.47
N VAL A 138 -8.73 12.16 0.26
CA VAL A 138 -9.81 12.99 0.80
C VAL A 138 -10.50 13.77 -0.31
N VAL A 139 -9.72 14.29 -1.25
CA VAL A 139 -10.25 15.01 -2.42
C VAL A 139 -11.07 14.06 -3.30
N GLU A 140 -10.50 12.91 -3.67
CA GLU A 140 -11.17 11.90 -4.49
C GLU A 140 -12.45 11.38 -3.82
N GLY A 141 -12.39 11.06 -2.53
CA GLY A 141 -13.56 10.58 -1.80
C GLY A 141 -14.68 11.63 -1.75
N LYS A 142 -14.36 12.91 -1.56
CA LYS A 142 -15.37 13.99 -1.60
C LYS A 142 -15.97 14.19 -2.99
N ILE A 143 -15.16 14.07 -4.04
CA ILE A 143 -15.65 14.11 -5.42
C ILE A 143 -16.62 12.96 -5.67
N LEU A 144 -16.31 11.75 -5.20
CA LEU A 144 -17.17 10.59 -5.33
C LEU A 144 -18.48 10.72 -4.55
N GLU A 145 -18.46 11.27 -3.33
CA GLU A 145 -19.70 11.60 -2.60
C GLU A 145 -20.57 12.58 -3.39
N LEU A 146 -19.97 13.62 -3.97
CA LEU A 146 -20.70 14.60 -4.76
C LEU A 146 -21.36 13.95 -5.99
N ILE A 147 -20.69 12.99 -6.64
CA ILE A 147 -21.22 12.27 -7.81
C ILE A 147 -22.36 11.33 -7.42
N ASP A 148 -22.24 10.61 -6.30
CA ASP A 148 -23.28 9.68 -5.81
C ASP A 148 -24.54 10.42 -5.34
N ASP A 149 -24.40 11.65 -4.83
CA ASP A 149 -25.51 12.52 -4.45
C ASP A 149 -26.25 13.14 -5.67
N VAL A 150 -25.70 13.03 -6.89
CA VAL A 150 -26.40 13.46 -8.11
C VAL A 150 -27.52 12.47 -8.43
N PRO A 151 -28.80 12.91 -8.51
CA PRO A 151 -29.96 12.01 -8.63
C PRO A 151 -29.97 11.11 -9.87
N ALA A 152 -29.16 11.40 -10.91
CA ALA A 152 -29.02 10.55 -12.09
C ALA A 152 -28.21 9.25 -11.86
N VAL A 153 -27.44 9.18 -10.77
CA VAL A 153 -26.51 8.07 -10.45
C VAL A 153 -27.05 7.17 -9.32
N ARG A 154 -28.14 7.58 -8.65
CA ARG A 154 -28.85 6.80 -7.63
C ARG A 154 -29.56 5.60 -8.25
N ARG A 155 -28.80 4.62 -8.75
CA ARG A 155 -29.31 3.33 -9.21
C ARG A 155 -29.45 2.40 -8.01
N GLU A 156 -30.72 2.04 -7.78
CA GLU A 156 -31.27 0.78 -7.25
C GLU A 156 -30.51 0.09 -6.11
#